data_AF-A0A518K3L7-F1
#
_entry.id   AF-A0A518K3L7-F1
#
_cell.length_a   1.000
_cell.length_b   1.000
_cell.length_c   1.000
_cell.angle_alpha   90.00
_cell.angle_beta   90.00
_cell.angle_gamma   90.00
#
_symmetry.space_group_name_H-M   'P 1'
#
loop_
_entity.id
_entity.type
_entity.pdbx_description
1 polymer ?
#
loop_
_entity_poly.entity_id
_entity_poly.type
_entity_poly.pdbx_seq_one_letter_code
_entity_poly.pdbx_strand_id
1 'polypeptide(L)'
;MPFAPLTAALPPGLFAAGFLDAIGPLLVVAFWVIRQVLVGLKEQRELDKARGEAEEKGQPWPPDEAQRVDEPILEIADEPAPKPAAKPVQADLRSEVEEFLRRAAQGDAAPPQPPAKKPPLDPFEEPPRRQRRQSPPPQQDLPKPVTRRSQSPTRAASNLDVQAESPQPARRGPLRHLPESQLAENAAHLGENISTADDRVEARLHEKFDHRLGTLMNRPGGAEAKVAEPASAAARIRKALVTPGGARDAVILSEILRSPADRT
;
A
#
# COMPACT_ATOMS: atom_id res chain seq x y z
N MET A 1 34.70 -38.98 -22.97
CA MET A 1 33.26 -38.75 -22.85
C MET A 1 33.04 -37.29 -22.45
N PRO A 2 32.82 -36.36 -23.40
CA PRO A 2 32.57 -34.95 -23.08
C PRO A 2 31.11 -34.75 -22.65
N PHE A 3 30.89 -34.06 -21.52
CA PHE A 3 29.58 -33.67 -21.03
C PHE A 3 29.16 -32.35 -21.69
N ALA A 4 28.01 -32.35 -22.39
CA ALA A 4 27.42 -31.15 -22.96
C ALA A 4 26.60 -30.39 -21.89
N PRO A 5 26.77 -29.06 -21.73
CA PRO A 5 25.99 -28.28 -20.78
C PRO A 5 24.56 -28.05 -21.30
N LEU A 6 23.57 -28.46 -20.51
CA LEU A 6 22.16 -28.13 -20.71
C LEU A 6 21.93 -26.65 -20.39
N THR A 7 22.03 -25.79 -21.41
CA THR A 7 21.51 -24.42 -21.35
C THR A 7 19.99 -24.45 -21.46
N ALA A 8 19.31 -24.43 -20.32
CA ALA A 8 17.87 -24.24 -20.26
C ALA A 8 17.52 -22.78 -20.63
N ALA A 9 17.16 -22.57 -21.90
CA ALA A 9 16.62 -21.30 -22.38
C ALA A 9 15.24 -21.06 -21.75
N LEU A 10 15.15 -20.14 -20.79
CA LEU A 10 13.86 -19.64 -20.31
C LEU A 10 13.19 -18.84 -21.45
N PRO A 11 11.92 -19.10 -21.80
CA PRO A 11 11.24 -18.38 -22.86
C PRO A 11 11.03 -16.89 -22.46
N PRO A 12 11.58 -15.93 -23.22
CA PRO A 12 11.34 -14.51 -23.00
C PRO A 12 9.95 -14.16 -23.53
N GLY A 13 8.90 -14.25 -22.70
CA GLY A 13 7.56 -13.97 -23.22
C GLY A 13 6.38 -13.86 -22.26
N LEU A 14 6.55 -14.03 -20.95
CA LEU A 14 5.40 -14.03 -20.02
C LEU A 14 4.97 -12.65 -19.51
N PHE A 15 5.66 -11.56 -19.86
CA PHE A 15 5.18 -10.20 -19.60
C PHE A 15 4.31 -9.70 -20.75
N ALA A 16 3.23 -10.44 -21.05
CA ALA A 16 2.27 -10.07 -22.08
C ALA A 16 1.50 -8.80 -21.64
N ALA A 17 1.37 -7.85 -22.56
CA ALA A 17 0.69 -6.56 -22.37
C ALA A 17 -0.75 -6.63 -21.82
N GLY A 18 -1.39 -7.82 -21.81
CA GLY A 18 -2.72 -8.02 -21.23
C GLY A 18 -2.75 -8.20 -19.71
N PHE A 19 -1.65 -8.58 -19.06
CA PHE A 19 -1.64 -8.79 -17.60
C PHE A 19 -1.91 -7.49 -16.84
N LEU A 20 -1.41 -6.37 -17.37
CA LEU A 20 -1.57 -5.09 -16.72
C LEU A 20 -2.97 -4.50 -16.85
N ASP A 21 -3.61 -4.75 -17.98
CA ASP A 21 -4.97 -4.32 -18.25
C ASP A 21 -5.98 -5.08 -17.36
N ALA A 22 -5.67 -6.36 -17.07
CA ALA A 22 -6.44 -7.17 -16.12
C ALA A 22 -6.26 -6.73 -14.65
N ILE A 23 -5.05 -6.28 -14.26
CA ILE A 23 -4.75 -5.94 -12.85
C ILE A 23 -5.02 -4.47 -12.53
N GLY A 24 -5.02 -3.58 -13.51
CA GLY A 24 -5.33 -2.16 -13.34
C GLY A 24 -6.55 -1.90 -12.46
N PRO A 25 -7.75 -2.42 -12.77
CA PRO A 25 -8.94 -2.18 -11.97
C PRO A 25 -8.82 -2.77 -10.55
N LEU A 26 -8.14 -3.91 -10.39
CA LEU A 26 -7.95 -4.54 -9.08
C LEU A 26 -7.07 -3.69 -8.16
N LEU A 27 -6.04 -3.04 -8.70
CA LEU A 27 -5.21 -2.10 -7.95
C LEU A 27 -5.99 -0.84 -7.53
N VAL A 28 -6.91 -0.35 -8.36
CA VAL A 28 -7.76 0.80 -8.00
C VAL A 28 -8.69 0.45 -6.84
N VAL A 29 -9.33 -0.74 -6.87
CA VAL A 29 -10.18 -1.21 -5.77
C VAL A 29 -9.35 -1.42 -4.50
N ALA A 30 -8.19 -2.08 -4.61
CA ALA A 30 -7.29 -2.28 -3.47
C ALA A 30 -6.86 -0.95 -2.85
N PHE A 31 -6.49 0.03 -3.68
CA PHE A 31 -6.12 1.38 -3.21
C PHE A 31 -7.29 2.09 -2.53
N TRP A 32 -8.51 1.96 -3.06
CA TRP A 32 -9.71 2.53 -2.47
C TRP A 32 -10.03 1.93 -1.09
N VAL A 33 -9.91 0.61 -0.95
CA VAL A 33 -10.09 -0.08 0.35
C VAL A 33 -9.01 0.32 1.35
N ILE A 34 -7.73 0.36 0.94
CA ILE A 34 -6.63 0.80 1.80
C ILE A 34 -6.87 2.25 2.27
N ARG A 35 -7.34 3.13 1.39
CA ARG A 35 -7.69 4.51 1.75
C ARG A 35 -8.82 4.56 2.79
N GLN A 36 -9.88 3.79 2.61
CA GLN A 36 -10.99 3.68 3.58
C GLN A 36 -10.48 3.22 4.96
N VAL A 37 -9.65 2.17 5.00
CA VAL A 37 -9.06 1.63 6.23
C VAL A 37 -8.16 2.66 6.91
N LEU A 38 -7.34 3.40 6.16
CA LEU A 38 -6.47 4.45 6.70
C LEU A 38 -7.26 5.63 7.30
N VAL A 39 -8.40 5.98 6.71
CA VAL A 39 -9.28 7.03 7.26
C VAL A 39 -9.88 6.57 8.60
N GLY A 40 -10.40 5.34 8.68
CA GLY A 40 -10.92 4.80 9.94
C GLY A 40 -9.85 4.62 11.03
N LEU A 41 -8.61 4.26 10.67
CA LEU A 41 -7.49 4.15 11.61
C LEU A 41 -7.06 5.51 12.19
N LYS A 42 -7.21 6.61 11.43
CA LYS A 42 -6.90 7.95 11.96
C LYS A 42 -7.87 8.34 13.08
N GLU A 43 -9.16 8.09 12.90
CA GLU A 43 -10.16 8.38 13.93
C GLU A 43 -9.93 7.58 15.22
N GLN A 44 -9.60 6.28 15.11
CA GLN A 44 -9.23 5.49 16.28
C GLN A 44 -7.98 6.02 16.97
N ARG A 45 -6.97 6.43 16.21
CA ARG A 45 -5.72 6.97 16.77
C ARG A 45 -5.93 8.30 17.47
N GLU A 46 -6.84 9.15 16.98
CA GLU A 46 -7.21 10.39 17.65
C GLU A 46 -7.97 10.13 18.95
N LEU A 47 -8.88 9.14 18.98
CA LEU A 47 -9.56 8.72 20.20
C LEU A 47 -8.58 8.13 21.23
N ASP A 48 -7.64 7.29 20.80
CA ASP A 48 -6.61 6.74 21.67
C ASP A 48 -5.66 7.83 22.20
N LYS A 49 -5.36 8.83 21.37
CA LYS A 49 -4.56 9.98 21.79
C LYS A 49 -5.30 10.86 22.81
N ALA A 50 -6.58 11.15 22.56
CA ALA A 50 -7.43 11.89 23.49
C ALA A 50 -7.57 11.14 24.83
N ARG A 51 -7.67 9.81 24.78
CA ARG A 51 -7.70 8.96 25.97
C ARG A 51 -6.39 9.04 26.77
N GLY A 52 -5.24 8.98 26.10
CA GLY A 52 -3.94 9.14 26.75
C GLY A 52 -3.76 10.51 27.41
N GLU A 53 -4.19 11.58 26.75
CA GLU A 53 -4.13 12.95 27.30
C GLU A 53 -5.07 13.15 28.50
N ALA A 54 -6.24 12.50 28.52
CA ALA A 54 -7.17 12.56 29.65
C ALA A 54 -6.63 11.81 30.88
N GLU A 55 -6.00 10.66 30.66
CA GLU A 55 -5.37 9.85 31.73
C GLU A 55 -4.16 10.58 32.33
N GLU A 56 -3.34 11.24 31.51
CA GLU A 56 -2.22 12.07 31.97
C GLU A 56 -2.67 13.27 32.82
N LYS A 57 -3.82 13.86 32.49
CA LYS A 57 -4.38 15.00 33.25
C LYS A 57 -5.14 14.58 34.51
N GLY A 58 -5.23 13.28 34.81
CA GLY A 58 -6.00 12.77 35.94
C GLY A 58 -7.50 13.09 35.85
N GLN A 59 -8.00 13.39 34.65
CA GLN A 59 -9.42 13.63 34.43
C GLN A 59 -10.12 12.28 34.36
N PRO A 60 -11.05 11.97 35.29
CA PRO A 60 -11.81 10.74 35.24
C PRO A 60 -12.61 10.74 33.94
N TRP A 61 -12.34 9.75 33.09
CA TRP A 61 -13.07 9.54 31.85
C TRP A 61 -14.58 9.54 32.15
N PRO A 62 -15.42 10.26 31.38
CA PRO A 62 -16.85 10.20 31.56
C PRO A 62 -17.26 8.73 31.42
N PRO A 63 -17.90 8.12 32.45
CA PRO A 63 -18.30 6.72 32.41
C PRO A 63 -19.16 6.50 31.16
N ASP A 64 -18.94 5.37 30.47
CA ASP A 64 -19.48 4.99 29.16
C ASP A 64 -20.99 5.27 28.96
N GLU A 65 -21.36 6.54 28.79
CA GLU A 65 -22.72 6.97 28.50
C GLU A 65 -23.08 6.71 27.02
N ALA A 66 -22.08 6.37 26.20
CA ALA A 66 -22.25 6.01 24.79
C ALA A 66 -22.75 4.57 24.55
N GLN A 67 -23.01 3.80 25.61
CA GLN A 67 -23.57 2.45 25.51
C GLN A 67 -24.93 2.27 26.19
N ARG A 68 -25.67 3.37 26.40
CA ARG A 68 -27.15 3.28 26.46
C ARG A 68 -27.65 2.97 25.05
N VAL A 69 -27.62 1.68 24.76
CA VAL A 69 -28.49 1.06 23.76
C VAL A 69 -29.90 1.55 24.05
N ASP A 70 -30.46 2.32 23.12
CA ASP A 70 -31.88 2.66 23.09
C ASP A 70 -32.68 1.34 23.09
N GLU A 71 -33.10 0.89 24.28
CA GLU A 71 -34.22 -0.04 24.37
C GLU A 71 -35.48 0.70 23.91
N PRO A 72 -36.26 0.17 22.95
CA PRO A 72 -37.54 0.75 22.58
C PRO A 72 -38.56 0.44 23.68
N ILE A 73 -38.59 1.27 24.72
CA ILE A 73 -39.69 1.29 25.69
C ILE A 73 -40.89 1.95 24.98
N LEU A 74 -41.82 1.10 24.56
CA LEU A 74 -43.20 1.46 24.26
C LEU A 74 -43.87 1.92 25.55
N GLU A 75 -43.84 3.21 25.87
CA GLU A 75 -44.77 3.75 26.85
C GLU A 75 -45.23 5.17 26.51
N ILE A 76 -46.55 5.27 26.46
CA ILE A 76 -47.37 6.40 26.06
C ILE A 76 -47.52 7.33 27.26
N ALA A 77 -47.02 8.57 27.20
CA ALA A 77 -47.56 9.68 27.99
C ALA A 77 -47.03 11.04 27.46
N ASP A 78 -47.96 11.97 27.27
CA ASP A 78 -47.74 13.36 26.91
C ASP A 78 -46.85 14.10 27.93
N GLU A 79 -45.64 14.51 27.52
CA GLU A 79 -44.86 15.56 28.19
C GLU A 79 -44.25 16.53 27.16
N PRO A 80 -44.18 17.84 27.45
CA PRO A 80 -43.81 18.86 26.47
C PRO A 80 -42.30 18.88 26.20
N ALA A 81 -41.94 18.41 25.00
CA ALA A 81 -40.72 18.65 24.22
C ALA A 81 -39.53 19.37 24.91
N PRO A 82 -38.46 18.64 25.30
CA PRO A 82 -37.16 19.25 25.50
C PRO A 82 -36.54 19.61 24.14
N LYS A 83 -36.16 20.89 23.99
CA LYS A 83 -35.47 21.41 22.80
C LYS A 83 -34.17 20.64 22.55
N PRO A 84 -33.91 20.15 21.32
CA PRO A 84 -32.67 19.47 21.01
C PRO A 84 -31.49 20.45 21.12
N ALA A 85 -30.55 20.14 22.02
CA ALA A 85 -29.26 20.82 22.08
C ALA A 85 -28.50 20.58 20.77
N ALA A 86 -28.24 21.66 20.04
CA ALA A 86 -27.52 21.63 18.78
C ALA A 86 -26.09 21.08 18.99
N LYS A 87 -25.72 20.11 18.15
CA LYS A 87 -24.40 19.49 18.12
C LYS A 87 -23.33 20.55 17.77
N PRO A 88 -22.25 20.72 18.55
CA PRO A 88 -21.24 21.76 18.32
C PRO A 88 -20.38 21.56 17.06
N VAL A 89 -20.35 20.36 16.49
CA VAL A 89 -19.44 19.99 15.38
C VAL A 89 -19.78 20.72 14.06
N GLN A 90 -21.03 21.14 13.85
CA GLN A 90 -21.40 21.89 12.64
C GLN A 90 -21.01 23.37 12.70
N ALA A 91 -20.76 23.91 13.90
CA ALA A 91 -20.31 25.29 14.06
C ALA A 91 -18.85 25.44 13.60
N ASP A 92 -17.99 24.45 13.88
CA ASP A 92 -16.60 24.45 13.44
C ASP A 92 -16.46 24.33 11.91
N LEU A 93 -17.24 23.44 11.28
CA LEU A 93 -17.19 23.33 9.81
C LEU A 93 -17.69 24.60 9.11
N ARG A 94 -18.63 25.33 9.73
CA ARG A 94 -19.11 26.61 9.19
C ARG A 94 -18.08 27.71 9.34
N SER A 95 -17.37 27.79 10.48
CA SER A 95 -16.32 28.78 10.68
C SER A 95 -15.12 28.54 9.77
N GLU A 96 -14.73 27.28 9.53
CA GLU A 96 -13.65 26.93 8.58
C GLU A 96 -14.00 27.31 7.13
N VAL A 97 -15.24 27.04 6.69
CA VAL A 97 -15.69 27.40 5.34
C VAL A 97 -15.81 28.92 5.18
N GLU A 98 -16.30 29.63 6.19
CA GLU A 98 -16.32 31.11 6.17
C GLU A 98 -14.92 31.71 6.16
N GLU A 99 -13.96 31.12 6.90
CA GLU A 99 -12.57 31.57 6.88
C GLU A 99 -11.90 31.30 5.54
N PHE A 100 -12.18 30.15 4.91
CA PHE A 100 -11.68 29.83 3.58
C PHE A 100 -12.25 30.76 2.50
N LEU A 101 -13.56 31.04 2.54
CA LEU A 101 -14.19 31.98 1.62
C LEU A 101 -13.73 33.42 1.85
N ARG A 102 -13.52 33.83 3.11
CA ARG A 102 -12.95 35.13 3.44
C ARG A 102 -11.51 35.26 2.91
N ARG A 103 -10.69 34.21 3.05
CA ARG A 103 -9.31 34.16 2.53
C ARG A 103 -9.26 34.16 0.99
N ALA A 104 -10.20 33.46 0.35
CA ALA A 104 -10.33 33.45 -1.11
C ALA A 104 -10.81 34.81 -1.67
N ALA A 105 -11.74 35.48 -0.98
CA ALA A 105 -12.24 36.79 -1.37
C ALA A 105 -11.22 37.93 -1.14
N GLN A 106 -10.32 37.76 -0.16
CA GLN A 106 -9.24 38.72 0.11
C GLN A 106 -8.06 38.60 -0.85
N GLY A 107 -8.04 37.61 -1.75
CA GLY A 107 -7.03 37.52 -2.81
C GLY A 107 -5.60 37.19 -2.34
N ASP A 108 -5.38 36.98 -1.04
CA ASP A 108 -4.07 36.75 -0.43
C ASP A 108 -3.61 35.28 -0.47
N ALA A 109 -4.16 34.48 -1.39
CA ALA A 109 -3.69 33.13 -1.64
C ALA A 109 -2.38 33.14 -2.46
N ALA A 110 -1.31 33.66 -1.85
CA ALA A 110 0.03 33.22 -2.23
C ALA A 110 0.17 31.78 -1.70
N PRO A 111 0.27 30.76 -2.57
CA PRO A 111 0.55 29.40 -2.11
C PRO A 111 1.87 29.40 -1.32
N PRO A 112 2.01 28.57 -0.28
CA PRO A 112 3.29 28.41 0.41
C PRO A 112 4.35 28.10 -0.66
N GLN A 113 5.31 29.01 -0.82
CA GLN A 113 6.37 28.85 -1.81
C GLN A 113 7.06 27.51 -1.55
N PRO A 114 7.12 26.60 -2.54
CA PRO A 114 7.92 25.39 -2.41
C PRO A 114 9.37 25.81 -2.11
N PRO A 115 10.10 25.06 -1.27
CA PRO A 115 11.50 25.38 -0.98
C PRO A 115 12.27 25.55 -2.29
N ALA A 116 13.03 26.64 -2.38
CA ALA A 116 13.77 27.05 -3.56
C ALA A 116 14.50 25.85 -4.18
N LYS A 117 14.10 25.49 -5.40
CA LYS A 117 14.81 24.50 -6.22
C LYS A 117 16.24 24.98 -6.39
N LYS A 118 17.20 24.18 -5.90
CA LYS A 118 18.62 24.34 -6.25
C LYS A 118 18.74 24.33 -7.78
N PRO A 119 19.58 25.19 -8.38
CA PRO A 119 19.75 25.23 -9.83
C PRO A 119 20.18 23.84 -10.35
N PRO A 120 19.72 23.46 -11.55
CA PRO A 120 20.10 22.19 -12.15
C PRO A 120 21.62 22.14 -12.31
N LEU A 121 22.23 21.12 -11.70
CA LEU A 121 23.63 20.80 -11.93
C LEU A 121 23.76 20.38 -13.40
N ASP A 122 24.57 21.10 -14.14
CA ASP A 122 24.85 20.84 -15.56
C ASP A 122 25.46 19.41 -15.69
N PRO A 123 24.82 18.47 -16.41
CA PRO A 123 25.30 17.08 -16.48
C PRO A 123 26.59 16.91 -17.31
N PHE A 124 27.21 18.01 -17.76
CA PHE A 124 28.45 18.02 -18.54
C PHE A 124 29.69 18.56 -17.80
N GLU A 125 29.63 18.80 -16.49
CA GLU A 125 30.87 18.98 -15.73
C GLU A 125 31.56 17.62 -15.51
N GLU A 126 32.54 17.35 -16.36
CA GLU A 126 33.46 16.24 -16.30
C GLU A 126 34.09 16.16 -14.89
N PRO A 127 33.89 15.07 -14.14
CA PRO A 127 34.44 14.98 -12.78
C PRO A 127 35.97 15.08 -12.83
N PRO A 128 36.62 15.88 -11.96
CA PRO A 128 38.06 15.98 -11.95
C PRO A 128 38.64 14.58 -11.75
N ARG A 129 39.45 14.15 -12.73
CA ARG A 129 40.17 12.87 -12.72
C ARG A 129 40.96 12.78 -11.42
N ARG A 130 40.41 12.09 -10.42
CA ARG A 130 41.14 11.71 -9.21
C ARG A 130 42.28 10.81 -9.66
N GLN A 131 43.49 11.36 -9.62
CA GLN A 131 44.74 10.61 -9.70
C GLN A 131 44.63 9.42 -8.73
N ARG A 132 44.57 8.22 -9.29
CA ARG A 132 44.75 6.96 -8.59
C ARG A 132 46.09 7.02 -7.85
N ARG A 133 46.06 7.29 -6.54
CA ARG A 133 47.14 6.85 -5.66
C ARG A 133 47.10 5.32 -5.68
N GLN A 134 48.16 4.73 -6.24
CA GLN A 134 48.40 3.30 -6.21
C GLN A 134 48.63 2.89 -4.76
N SER A 135 47.61 2.28 -4.14
CA SER A 135 47.80 1.52 -2.91
C SER A 135 48.43 0.16 -3.27
N PRO A 136 49.46 -0.31 -2.54
CA PRO A 136 50.03 -1.64 -2.74
C PRO A 136 49.01 -2.74 -2.43
N PRO A 137 49.11 -3.91 -3.07
CA PRO A 137 48.14 -5.00 -2.91
C PRO A 137 48.22 -5.61 -1.49
N PRO A 138 47.08 -5.86 -0.83
CA PRO A 138 47.06 -6.65 0.39
C PRO A 138 47.42 -8.11 0.08
N GLN A 139 48.34 -8.65 0.87
CA GLN A 139 48.73 -10.06 0.82
C GLN A 139 47.52 -10.94 1.11
N GLN A 140 47.32 -11.94 0.27
CA GLN A 140 46.27 -12.95 0.38
C GLN A 140 46.58 -13.88 1.55
N ASP A 141 45.83 -13.75 2.65
CA ASP A 141 45.69 -14.84 3.61
C ASP A 141 44.71 -15.88 3.06
N LEU A 142 45.23 -17.08 2.83
CA LEU A 142 44.48 -18.23 2.33
C LEU A 142 43.36 -18.62 3.32
N PRO A 143 42.09 -18.75 2.87
CA PRO A 143 41.06 -19.38 3.68
C PRO A 143 41.23 -20.91 3.69
N LYS A 144 41.27 -21.49 4.90
CA LYS A 144 41.18 -22.93 5.15
C LYS A 144 39.85 -23.49 4.60
N PRO A 145 39.84 -24.69 4.00
CA PRO A 145 38.62 -25.30 3.48
C PRO A 145 37.71 -25.75 4.64
N VAL A 146 36.58 -25.06 4.81
CA VAL A 146 35.47 -25.56 5.64
C VAL A 146 34.62 -26.47 4.78
N THR A 147 34.65 -27.76 5.12
CA THR A 147 33.86 -28.84 4.52
C THR A 147 32.37 -28.54 4.67
N ARG A 148 31.76 -27.88 3.68
CA ARG A 148 30.31 -27.64 3.65
C ARG A 148 29.62 -28.91 3.16
N ARG A 149 29.10 -29.67 4.12
CA ARG A 149 28.23 -30.84 3.92
C ARG A 149 27.08 -30.45 2.99
N SER A 150 27.11 -31.03 1.79
CA SER A 150 26.04 -30.94 0.80
C SER A 150 24.75 -31.50 1.42
N GLN A 151 23.78 -30.62 1.68
CA GLN A 151 22.39 -31.03 1.84
C GLN A 151 21.69 -30.74 0.52
N SER A 152 21.48 -31.81 -0.23
CA SER A 152 20.59 -31.87 -1.38
C SER A 152 19.16 -31.47 -0.98
N PRO A 153 18.49 -30.53 -1.67
CA PRO A 153 17.06 -30.39 -1.51
C PRO A 153 16.38 -31.55 -2.23
N THR A 154 15.98 -32.56 -1.47
CA THR A 154 15.02 -33.58 -1.91
C THR A 154 13.70 -32.88 -2.23
N ARG A 155 13.36 -32.93 -3.52
CA ARG A 155 12.02 -32.69 -4.06
C ARG A 155 11.06 -33.66 -3.38
N ALA A 156 10.29 -33.19 -2.40
CA ALA A 156 9.13 -33.89 -1.88
C ALA A 156 7.94 -32.94 -1.99
N ALA A 157 6.95 -33.35 -2.76
CA ALA A 157 5.62 -32.79 -2.71
C ALA A 157 5.08 -33.02 -1.28
N SER A 158 5.05 -31.96 -0.49
CA SER A 158 4.44 -31.97 0.84
C SER A 158 3.09 -31.30 0.71
N ASN A 159 2.05 -32.09 0.93
CA ASN A 159 0.69 -31.63 1.13
C ASN A 159 0.70 -30.50 2.17
N LEU A 160 0.03 -29.38 1.86
CA LEU A 160 -0.36 -28.39 2.86
C LEU A 160 -1.37 -29.06 3.81
N ASP A 161 -0.87 -29.81 4.80
CA ASP A 161 -1.58 -29.94 6.06
C ASP A 161 -1.34 -28.62 6.81
N VAL A 162 -2.32 -27.73 6.71
CA VAL A 162 -2.46 -26.59 7.61
C VAL A 162 -2.83 -27.18 8.97
N GLN A 163 -1.80 -27.63 9.69
CA GLN A 163 -1.93 -27.93 11.10
C GLN A 163 -2.28 -26.61 11.77
N ALA A 164 -3.56 -26.46 12.12
CA ALA A 164 -4.07 -25.37 12.92
C ALA A 164 -3.33 -25.39 14.26
N GLU A 165 -2.19 -24.72 14.30
CA GLU A 165 -1.51 -24.36 15.54
C GLU A 165 -2.50 -23.47 16.28
N SER A 166 -3.18 -24.07 17.26
CA SER A 166 -4.03 -23.37 18.20
C SER A 166 -3.29 -22.11 18.65
N PRO A 167 -3.87 -20.91 18.50
CA PRO A 167 -3.20 -19.69 18.88
C PRO A 167 -2.95 -19.77 20.39
N GLN A 168 -1.72 -20.10 20.78
CA GLN A 168 -1.33 -19.94 22.16
C GLN A 168 -1.55 -18.45 22.47
N PRO A 169 -2.31 -18.12 23.53
CA PRO A 169 -2.50 -16.74 23.91
C PRO A 169 -1.11 -16.18 24.18
N ALA A 170 -0.62 -15.33 23.28
CA ALA A 170 0.62 -14.60 23.46
C ALA A 170 0.51 -13.93 24.82
N ARG A 171 1.21 -14.50 25.81
CA ARG A 171 1.23 -13.98 27.16
C ARG A 171 1.71 -12.55 27.01
N ARG A 172 0.79 -11.60 27.13
CA ARG A 172 1.08 -10.17 27.21
C ARG A 172 1.91 -9.99 28.47
N GLY A 173 3.21 -10.21 28.32
CA GLY A 173 4.16 -9.89 29.36
C GLY A 173 3.93 -8.43 29.70
N PRO A 174 3.95 -8.05 30.99
CA PRO A 174 3.88 -6.65 31.36
C PRO A 174 4.97 -5.95 30.57
N LEU A 175 4.58 -4.98 29.73
CA LEU A 175 5.48 -4.07 29.02
C LEU A 175 6.20 -3.26 30.11
N ARG A 176 7.15 -3.91 30.77
CA ARG A 176 7.99 -3.33 31.80
C ARG A 176 8.77 -2.25 31.10
N HIS A 177 8.38 -1.01 31.39
CA HIS A 177 9.09 0.24 31.15
C HIS A 177 10.40 0.02 30.39
N LEU A 178 10.30 -0.10 29.06
CA LEU A 178 11.49 0.10 28.26
C LEU A 178 11.93 1.54 28.56
N PRO A 179 13.21 1.77 28.88
CA PRO A 179 13.68 3.10 29.17
C PRO A 179 13.34 3.99 27.97
N GLU A 180 12.80 5.18 28.22
CA GLU A 180 12.33 6.11 27.18
C GLU A 180 13.41 6.39 26.13
N SER A 181 14.68 6.30 26.52
CA SER A 181 15.83 6.39 25.61
C SER A 181 15.83 5.32 24.51
N GLN A 182 15.50 4.06 24.83
CA GLN A 182 15.41 2.98 23.83
C GLN A 182 14.19 3.12 22.92
N LEU A 183 13.11 3.71 23.43
CA LEU A 183 11.93 4.04 22.60
C LEU A 183 12.25 5.15 21.59
N ALA A 184 12.94 6.20 22.02
CA ALA A 184 13.37 7.28 21.13
C ALA A 184 14.35 6.78 20.05
N GLU A 185 15.32 5.94 20.42
CA GLU A 185 16.27 5.35 19.48
C GLU A 185 15.59 4.41 18.47
N ASN A 186 14.68 3.54 18.93
CA ASN A 186 13.90 2.68 18.04
C ASN A 186 12.99 3.49 17.11
N ALA A 187 12.37 4.58 17.61
CA ALA A 187 11.55 5.46 16.78
C ALA A 187 12.38 6.16 15.70
N ALA A 188 13.60 6.60 16.03
CA ALA A 188 14.53 7.19 15.07
C ALA A 188 14.93 6.18 13.97
N HIS A 189 15.31 4.96 14.35
CA HIS A 189 15.62 3.90 13.38
C HIS A 189 14.42 3.50 12.53
N LEU A 190 13.21 3.45 13.10
CA LEU A 190 12.00 3.17 12.34
C LEU A 190 11.72 4.27 11.32
N GLY A 191 11.90 5.54 11.70
CA GLY A 191 11.78 6.67 10.78
C GLY A 191 12.76 6.60 9.61
N GLU A 192 14.04 6.28 9.89
CA GLU A 192 15.07 6.12 8.87
C GLU A 192 14.75 4.95 7.91
N ASN A 193 14.31 3.80 8.46
CA ASN A 193 13.90 2.65 7.67
C ASN A 193 12.68 2.95 6.79
N ILE A 194 11.72 3.74 7.27
CA ILE A 194 10.55 4.14 6.50
C ILE A 194 10.96 5.08 5.36
N SER A 195 11.81 6.08 5.62
CA SER A 195 12.27 6.99 4.55
C SER A 195 13.04 6.25 3.45
N THR A 196 13.95 5.35 3.83
CA THR A 196 14.73 4.56 2.86
C THR A 196 13.88 3.54 2.10
N ALA A 197 12.79 3.05 2.71
CA ALA A 197 11.82 2.21 2.01
C ALA A 197 11.02 3.02 0.98
N ASP A 198 10.61 4.25 1.32
CA ASP A 198 9.89 5.15 0.43
C ASP A 198 10.76 5.54 -0.78
N ASP A 199 12.01 5.94 -0.54
CA ASP A 199 12.99 6.25 -1.60
C ASP A 199 13.16 5.08 -2.60
N ARG A 200 13.18 3.84 -2.10
CA ARG A 200 13.28 2.64 -2.95
C ARG A 200 12.02 2.40 -3.78
N VAL A 201 10.84 2.69 -3.22
CA VAL A 201 9.57 2.60 -3.94
C VAL A 201 9.50 3.67 -5.02
N GLU A 202 9.88 4.90 -4.70
CA GLU A 202 9.91 6.02 -5.64
C GLU A 202 10.91 5.77 -6.78
N ALA A 203 12.14 5.32 -6.47
CA ALA A 203 13.13 4.96 -7.48
C ALA A 203 12.61 3.85 -8.42
N ARG A 204 11.94 2.83 -7.87
CA ARG A 204 11.37 1.74 -8.66
C ARG A 204 10.17 2.18 -9.50
N LEU A 205 9.39 3.14 -9.02
CA LEU A 205 8.31 3.76 -9.79
C LEU A 205 8.88 4.56 -10.95
N HIS A 206 9.86 5.41 -10.71
CA HIS A 206 10.56 6.17 -11.75
C HIS A 206 11.12 5.23 -12.83
N GLU A 207 11.87 4.20 -12.44
CA GLU A 207 12.39 3.20 -13.38
C GLU A 207 11.28 2.59 -14.24
N LYS A 208 10.17 2.15 -13.64
CA LYS A 208 9.04 1.57 -14.38
C LYS A 208 8.32 2.57 -15.27
N PHE A 209 8.15 3.82 -14.82
CA PHE A 209 7.47 4.85 -15.60
C PHE A 209 8.33 5.31 -16.77
N ASP A 210 9.61 5.56 -16.55
CA ASP A 210 10.56 5.98 -17.60
C ASP A 210 10.69 4.91 -18.67
N HIS A 211 10.79 3.63 -18.28
CA HIS A 211 10.78 2.54 -19.25
C HIS A 211 9.47 2.47 -20.04
N ARG A 212 8.32 2.65 -19.39
CA ARG A 212 7.03 2.61 -20.09
C ARG A 212 6.83 3.76 -21.03
N LEU A 213 7.13 4.98 -20.61
CA LEU A 213 7.05 6.17 -21.46
C LEU A 213 8.02 6.05 -22.63
N GLY A 214 9.24 5.57 -22.38
CA GLY A 214 10.21 5.24 -23.43
C GLY A 214 9.69 4.20 -24.41
N THR A 215 9.09 3.10 -23.95
CA THR A 215 8.49 2.09 -24.83
C THR A 215 7.25 2.57 -25.57
N LEU A 216 6.49 3.51 -25.01
CA LEU A 216 5.31 4.08 -25.64
C LEU A 216 5.70 5.08 -26.74
N MET A 217 6.70 5.92 -26.50
CA MET A 217 7.26 6.88 -27.46
C MET A 217 8.05 6.18 -28.57
N ASN A 218 8.79 5.13 -28.23
CA ASN A 218 9.54 4.32 -29.20
C ASN A 218 8.68 3.22 -29.84
N ARG A 219 7.35 3.22 -29.65
CA ARG A 219 6.47 2.41 -30.48
C ARG A 219 6.27 3.18 -31.79
N PRO A 220 7.04 2.89 -32.87
CA PRO A 220 6.85 3.60 -34.13
C PRO A 220 5.41 3.34 -34.57
N GLY A 221 4.70 4.43 -34.88
CA GLY A 221 3.27 4.37 -35.22
C GLY A 221 2.96 3.26 -36.21
N GLY A 222 2.00 2.41 -35.85
CA GLY A 222 1.17 1.69 -36.81
C GLY A 222 1.89 0.85 -37.87
N ALA A 223 2.79 -0.06 -37.49
CA ALA A 223 2.94 -1.26 -38.31
C ALA A 223 1.60 -2.00 -38.22
N GLU A 224 0.84 -1.98 -39.31
CA GLU A 224 -0.40 -2.71 -39.55
C GLU A 224 -0.38 -4.08 -38.88
N ALA A 225 -0.87 -4.15 -37.64
CA ALA A 225 -1.35 -5.41 -37.11
C ALA A 225 -2.55 -5.72 -37.99
N LYS A 226 -2.35 -6.53 -39.03
CA LYS A 226 -3.39 -7.18 -39.82
C LYS A 226 -4.52 -7.50 -38.85
N VAL A 227 -5.60 -6.73 -38.95
CA VAL A 227 -6.81 -6.91 -38.16
C VAL A 227 -7.38 -8.23 -38.68
N ALA A 228 -6.88 -9.34 -38.13
CA ALA A 228 -7.66 -10.56 -38.09
C ALA A 228 -8.98 -10.13 -37.46
N GLU A 229 -10.07 -10.35 -38.20
CA GLU A 229 -11.40 -9.86 -37.90
C GLU A 229 -11.67 -9.86 -36.40
N PRO A 230 -12.34 -8.82 -35.85
CA PRO A 230 -12.68 -8.80 -34.44
C PRO A 230 -13.56 -10.02 -34.16
N ALA A 231 -12.93 -11.08 -33.65
CA ALA A 231 -13.64 -12.22 -33.08
C ALA A 231 -14.66 -11.59 -32.14
N SER A 232 -15.93 -11.77 -32.47
CA SER A 232 -17.04 -11.08 -31.83
C SER A 232 -16.88 -11.16 -30.32
N ALA A 233 -17.38 -10.19 -29.57
CA ALA A 233 -17.29 -10.22 -28.10
C ALA A 233 -17.73 -11.60 -27.54
N ALA A 234 -18.73 -12.22 -28.17
CA ALA A 234 -19.17 -13.58 -27.90
C ALA A 234 -18.11 -14.68 -28.15
N ALA A 235 -17.28 -14.58 -29.19
CA ALA A 235 -16.17 -15.49 -29.43
C ALA A 235 -15.06 -15.33 -28.38
N ARG A 236 -14.79 -14.11 -27.91
CA ARG A 236 -13.83 -13.85 -26.81
C ARG A 236 -14.32 -14.42 -25.49
N ILE A 237 -15.59 -14.22 -25.17
CA ILE A 237 -16.24 -14.79 -23.97
C ILE A 237 -16.22 -16.32 -24.03
N ARG A 238 -16.59 -16.93 -25.18
CA ARG A 238 -16.50 -18.39 -25.34
C ARG A 238 -15.09 -18.92 -25.12
N LYS A 239 -14.07 -18.25 -25.67
CA LYS A 239 -12.66 -18.64 -25.48
C LYS A 239 -12.22 -18.52 -24.01
N ALA A 240 -12.68 -17.49 -23.31
CA ALA A 240 -12.43 -17.33 -21.88
C ALA A 240 -13.10 -18.45 -21.06
N LEU A 241 -14.36 -18.79 -21.37
CA LEU A 241 -15.13 -19.83 -20.68
C LEU A 241 -14.59 -21.25 -20.90
N VAL A 242 -13.92 -21.53 -22.01
CA VAL A 242 -13.26 -22.83 -22.27
C VAL A 242 -12.05 -23.05 -21.36
N THR A 243 -11.45 -21.98 -20.84
CA THR A 243 -10.31 -22.08 -19.92
C THR A 243 -10.84 -22.27 -18.49
N PRO A 244 -10.31 -23.23 -17.69
CA PRO A 244 -10.82 -23.48 -16.33
C PRO A 244 -10.73 -22.27 -15.39
N GLY A 245 -9.80 -21.33 -15.66
CA GLY A 245 -9.75 -20.04 -14.96
C GLY A 245 -10.90 -19.11 -15.33
N GLY A 246 -11.26 -19.02 -16.61
CA GLY A 246 -12.30 -18.09 -17.08
C GLY A 246 -13.72 -18.48 -16.67
N ALA A 247 -13.97 -19.75 -16.35
CA ALA A 247 -15.22 -20.16 -15.71
C ALA A 247 -15.38 -19.54 -14.31
N ARG A 248 -14.31 -19.46 -13.52
CA ARG A 248 -14.34 -18.80 -12.19
C ARG A 248 -14.54 -17.29 -12.33
N ASP A 249 -13.82 -16.68 -13.27
CA ASP A 249 -13.94 -15.24 -13.54
C ASP A 249 -15.36 -14.87 -14.01
N ALA A 250 -16.02 -15.74 -14.79
CA ALA A 250 -17.40 -15.55 -15.22
C ALA A 250 -18.40 -15.65 -14.06
N VAL A 251 -18.18 -16.55 -13.10
CA VAL A 251 -19.01 -16.63 -11.88
C VAL A 251 -18.84 -15.36 -11.04
N ILE A 252 -17.62 -14.89 -10.83
CA ILE A 252 -17.35 -13.65 -10.10
C ILE A 252 -18.00 -12.45 -10.81
N LEU A 253 -17.87 -12.37 -12.14
CA LEU A 253 -18.50 -11.31 -12.92
C LEU A 253 -20.04 -11.37 -12.81
N SER A 254 -20.63 -12.57 -12.83
CA SER A 254 -22.06 -12.75 -12.64
C SER A 254 -22.53 -12.33 -11.24
N GLU A 255 -21.68 -12.50 -10.23
CA GLU A 255 -21.95 -12.10 -8.85
C GLU A 255 -21.87 -10.58 -8.68
N ILE A 256 -20.90 -9.92 -9.33
CA ILE A 256 -20.76 -8.46 -9.33
C ILE A 256 -21.91 -7.79 -10.10
N LEU A 257 -22.34 -8.37 -11.21
CA LEU A 257 -23.43 -7.83 -12.02
C LEU A 257 -24.80 -8.03 -11.38
N ARG A 258 -24.96 -9.03 -10.50
CA ARG A 258 -26.15 -9.14 -9.65
C ARG A 258 -26.07 -8.12 -8.53
N SER A 259 -26.81 -7.02 -8.70
CA SER A 259 -26.98 -6.04 -7.64
C SER A 259 -27.57 -6.70 -6.39
N PRO A 260 -27.03 -6.45 -5.18
CA PRO A 260 -27.53 -7.05 -3.94
C PRO A 260 -28.99 -6.69 -3.62
N ALA A 261 -29.54 -5.67 -4.28
CA ALA A 261 -30.94 -5.29 -4.20
C ALA A 261 -31.92 -6.34 -4.77
N ASP A 262 -31.47 -7.24 -5.64
CA ASP A 262 -32.32 -8.29 -6.25
C ASP A 262 -32.43 -9.56 -5.38
N ARG A 263 -31.91 -9.55 -4.14
CA ARG A 263 -31.86 -10.74 -3.24
C ARG A 263 -32.91 -10.75 -2.12
N THR A 264 -33.86 -9.81 -2.13
CA THR A 264 -34.91 -9.70 -1.09
C THR A 264 -36.27 -10.16 -1.58
#